data_AF-A0A8C0WV02-F1
#
_entry.id   AF-A0A8C0WV02-F1
#
_cell.length_a   1.000
_cell.length_b   1.000
_cell.length_c   1.000
_cell.angle_alpha   90.00
_cell.angle_beta   90.00
_cell.angle_gamma   90.00
#
_symmetry.space_group_name_H-M   'P 1'
#
loop_
_entity.id
_entity.type
_entity.pdbx_description
1 polymer ?
#
loop_
_entity_poly.entity_id
_entity_poly.type
_entity_poly.pdbx_seq_one_letter_code
_entity_poly.pdbx_strand_id
1 'polypeptide(L)'
;MVMEKPTPLLVRWEFVRQYDTLLNQTPDMLHRFYGKNSSYVLGGLDSNGKPADAVYGQKEIHRKVMSQNFTNCHTKIRHVDAFVMGLLSNNNQALPRFMQTFVLAPEGSVANKFYKTLSFNFTFFRTPKLFLSLCIQVSDLCHIPSL
;
A
#
# COMPACT_ATOMS: atom_id res chain seq x y z
N MET A 1 11.38 26.89 -13.51
CA MET A 1 10.43 26.85 -12.39
C MET A 1 11.03 26.01 -11.28
N VAL A 2 11.37 26.60 -10.14
CA VAL A 2 11.77 25.86 -8.93
C VAL A 2 10.49 25.25 -8.37
N MET A 3 10.37 23.92 -8.42
CA MET A 3 9.22 23.22 -7.85
C MET A 3 9.43 23.17 -6.34
N GLU A 4 8.56 23.82 -5.59
CA GLU A 4 8.55 23.76 -4.13
C GLU A 4 8.37 22.30 -3.68
N LYS A 5 9.07 21.88 -2.62
CA LYS A 5 9.01 20.50 -2.15
C LYS A 5 7.59 20.20 -1.65
N PRO A 6 6.88 19.21 -2.22
CA PRO A 6 5.51 18.91 -1.81
C PRO A 6 5.47 18.41 -0.36
N THR A 7 4.38 18.72 0.34
CA THR A 7 4.17 18.25 1.71
C THR A 7 4.03 16.72 1.75
N PRO A 8 4.45 16.03 2.83
CA PRO A 8 4.33 14.58 2.92
C PRO A 8 2.90 14.06 2.71
N LEU A 9 1.90 14.80 3.21
CA LEU A 9 0.49 14.46 3.02
C LEU A 9 0.09 14.52 1.54
N LEU A 10 0.50 15.57 0.82
CA LEU A 10 0.22 15.71 -0.62
C LEU A 10 0.88 14.59 -1.43
N VAL A 11 2.14 14.28 -1.15
CA VAL A 11 2.85 13.16 -1.78
C VAL A 11 2.09 11.86 -1.57
N ARG A 12 1.59 11.61 -0.35
CA ARG A 12 0.85 10.40 -0.03
C ARG A 12 -0.51 10.33 -0.73
N TRP A 13 -1.27 11.41 -0.74
CA TRP A 13 -2.55 11.47 -1.45
C TRP A 13 -2.38 11.18 -2.95
N GLU A 14 -1.40 11.83 -3.58
CA GLU A 14 -1.15 11.62 -5.01
C GLU A 14 -0.61 10.22 -5.28
N PHE A 15 0.24 9.69 -4.40
CA PHE A 15 0.71 8.31 -4.48
C PHE A 15 -0.45 7.32 -4.43
N VAL A 16 -1.37 7.45 -3.47
CA VAL A 16 -2.54 6.56 -3.32
C VAL A 16 -3.44 6.64 -4.54
N ARG A 17 -3.71 7.86 -5.03
CA ARG A 17 -4.51 8.08 -6.23
C ARG A 17 -3.91 7.36 -7.45
N GLN A 18 -2.62 7.51 -7.69
CA GLN A 18 -1.93 6.84 -8.80
C GLN A 18 -1.87 5.32 -8.63
N TYR A 19 -1.60 4.85 -7.41
CA TYR A 19 -1.55 3.42 -7.09
C TYR A 19 -2.88 2.74 -7.37
N ASP A 20 -3.99 3.30 -6.88
CA ASP A 20 -5.34 2.75 -7.07
C ASP A 20 -5.78 2.81 -8.54
N THR A 21 -5.42 3.88 -9.25
CA THR A 21 -5.72 4.02 -10.69
C THR A 21 -5.02 2.92 -11.50
N LEU A 22 -3.73 2.68 -11.24
CA LEU A 22 -2.99 1.61 -11.90
C LEU A 22 -3.47 0.23 -11.49
N LEU A 23 -3.85 0.02 -10.22
CA LEU A 23 -4.42 -1.23 -9.77
C LEU A 23 -5.73 -1.57 -10.50
N ASN A 24 -6.56 -0.57 -10.79
CA ASN A 24 -7.82 -0.74 -11.53
C ASN A 24 -7.58 -0.96 -13.03
N GLN A 25 -6.74 -0.13 -13.66
CA GLN A 25 -6.61 -0.06 -15.11
C GLN A 25 -5.56 -1.01 -15.69
N THR A 26 -4.42 -1.17 -15.01
CA THR A 26 -3.21 -1.80 -15.57
C THR A 26 -2.36 -2.41 -14.45
N PRO A 27 -2.87 -3.42 -13.73
CA PRO A 27 -2.23 -3.98 -12.54
C PRO A 27 -0.87 -4.63 -12.83
N ASP A 28 -0.61 -5.00 -14.09
CA ASP A 28 0.69 -5.50 -14.55
C ASP A 28 1.79 -4.46 -14.37
N MET A 29 1.50 -3.15 -14.47
CA MET A 29 2.47 -2.08 -14.28
C MET A 29 2.69 -1.67 -12.82
N LEU A 30 1.90 -2.20 -11.88
CA LEU A 30 1.96 -1.81 -10.46
C LEU A 30 3.33 -2.06 -9.81
N HIS A 31 4.05 -3.07 -10.29
CA HIS A 31 5.39 -3.39 -9.79
C HIS A 31 6.41 -2.24 -9.97
N ARG A 32 6.14 -1.28 -10.87
CA ARG A 32 7.02 -0.13 -11.12
C ARG A 32 7.14 0.82 -9.94
N PHE A 33 6.18 0.83 -9.02
CA PHE A 33 6.28 1.57 -7.76
C PHE A 33 7.31 0.98 -6.79
N TYR A 34 7.78 -0.25 -7.05
CA TYR A 34 8.65 -0.99 -6.16
C TYR A 34 10.08 -1.07 -6.71
N GLY A 35 11.06 -0.99 -5.82
CA GLY A 35 12.47 -1.21 -6.11
C GLY A 35 12.92 -2.65 -5.85
N LYS A 36 14.24 -2.88 -5.93
CA LYS A 36 14.87 -4.20 -5.71
C LYS A 36 14.79 -4.67 -4.26
N ASN A 37 14.80 -3.73 -3.30
CA ASN A 37 14.80 -4.02 -1.87
C ASN A 37 13.42 -3.79 -1.23
N SER A 38 12.39 -3.60 -2.05
CA SER A 38 11.05 -3.34 -1.55
C SER A 38 10.41 -4.60 -1.00
N SER A 39 9.61 -4.47 0.06
CA SER A 39 8.76 -5.54 0.58
C SER A 39 7.29 -5.29 0.23
N TYR A 40 6.56 -6.39 0.01
CA TYR A 40 5.14 -6.38 -0.25
C TYR A 40 4.45 -7.49 0.53
N VAL A 41 3.48 -7.09 1.34
CA VAL A 41 2.58 -7.98 2.07
C VAL A 41 1.16 -7.64 1.64
N LEU A 42 0.46 -8.62 1.08
CA LEU A 42 -0.97 -8.55 0.85
C LEU A 42 -1.66 -9.52 1.80
N GLY A 43 -2.38 -8.93 2.73
CA GLY A 43 -2.93 -9.57 3.91
C GLY A 43 -4.05 -10.54 3.59
N GLY A 44 -4.14 -11.50 4.48
CA GLY A 44 -4.96 -12.69 4.46
C GLY A 44 -4.35 -13.62 5.50
N LEU A 45 -5.19 -14.36 6.21
CA LEU A 45 -4.69 -15.48 6.97
C LEU A 45 -4.50 -16.63 6.00
N ASP A 46 -3.36 -17.32 6.06
CA ASP A 46 -3.24 -18.61 5.40
C ASP A 46 -4.24 -19.61 6.02
N SER A 47 -4.31 -20.83 5.48
CA SER A 47 -5.19 -21.89 6.01
C SER A 47 -4.93 -22.20 7.49
N ASN A 48 -3.79 -21.78 8.04
CA ASN A 48 -3.32 -22.06 9.38
C ASN A 48 -3.46 -20.85 10.32
N GLY A 49 -4.09 -19.75 9.87
CA GLY A 49 -4.26 -18.56 10.69
C GLY A 49 -2.99 -17.70 10.84
N LYS A 50 -1.95 -17.95 10.04
CA LYS A 50 -0.72 -17.14 10.07
C LYS A 50 -0.84 -15.93 9.13
N PRO A 51 -0.19 -14.80 9.47
CA PRO A 51 -0.09 -13.66 8.55
C PRO A 51 0.58 -14.09 7.23
N ALA A 52 0.09 -13.55 6.11
CA ALA A 52 0.68 -13.79 4.81
C ALA A 52 2.17 -13.40 4.77
N ASP A 53 3.00 -14.26 4.18
CA ASP A 53 4.43 -14.00 4.05
C ASP A 53 4.71 -12.78 3.14
N ALA A 54 5.72 -12.01 3.53
CA ALA A 54 6.24 -10.91 2.72
C ALA A 54 6.99 -11.45 1.50
N VAL A 55 6.79 -10.79 0.36
CA VAL A 55 7.63 -10.98 -0.83
C VAL A 55 8.55 -9.78 -1.01
N TYR A 56 9.74 -10.04 -1.56
CA TYR A 56 10.80 -9.03 -1.65
C TYR A 56 11.26 -8.86 -3.10
N GLY A 57 11.43 -7.60 -3.48
CA GLY A 57 11.95 -7.20 -4.78
C GLY A 57 10.92 -7.22 -5.90
N GLN A 58 11.10 -6.28 -6.83
CA GLN A 58 10.16 -5.97 -7.91
C GLN A 58 9.63 -7.20 -8.68
N LYS A 59 10.48 -8.18 -8.98
CA LYS A 59 10.08 -9.39 -9.73
C LYS A 59 9.09 -10.27 -8.95
N GLU A 60 9.38 -10.56 -7.68
CA GLU A 60 8.48 -11.37 -6.85
C GLU A 60 7.21 -10.61 -6.49
N ILE A 61 7.30 -9.29 -6.32
CA ILE A 61 6.14 -8.42 -6.14
C ILE A 61 5.24 -8.47 -7.37
N HIS A 62 5.79 -8.36 -8.58
CA HIS A 62 5.01 -8.49 -9.81
C HIS A 62 4.31 -9.85 -9.88
N ARG A 63 5.03 -10.95 -9.63
CA ARG A 63 4.44 -12.30 -9.60
C ARG A 63 3.31 -12.40 -8.58
N LYS A 64 3.50 -11.83 -7.38
CA LYS A 64 2.48 -11.81 -6.34
C LYS A 64 1.25 -11.01 -6.78
N VAL A 65 1.41 -9.81 -7.32
CA VAL A 65 0.29 -8.97 -7.80
C VAL A 65 -0.50 -9.70 -8.89
N MET A 66 0.18 -10.29 -9.87
CA MET A 66 -0.49 -11.03 -10.96
C MET A 66 -1.24 -12.26 -10.44
N SER A 67 -0.74 -12.95 -9.41
CA SER A 67 -1.42 -14.11 -8.81
C SER A 67 -2.78 -13.79 -8.15
N GLN A 68 -3.04 -12.51 -7.86
CA GLN A 68 -4.29 -12.09 -7.19
C GLN A 68 -5.45 -11.86 -8.15
N ASN A 69 -5.20 -11.86 -9.46
CA ASN A 69 -6.22 -11.67 -10.50
C ASN A 69 -7.11 -10.45 -10.21
N PHE A 70 -6.49 -9.28 -9.99
CA PHE A 70 -7.22 -8.03 -9.85
C PHE A 70 -7.93 -7.72 -11.17
N THR A 71 -9.26 -7.64 -11.11
CA THR A 71 -10.13 -7.38 -12.28
C THR A 71 -11.23 -6.43 -11.86
N ASN A 72 -11.41 -5.31 -12.57
CA ASN A 72 -12.38 -4.28 -12.21
C ASN A 72 -12.32 -3.88 -10.72
N CYS A 73 -11.10 -3.63 -10.23
CA CYS A 73 -10.85 -3.39 -8.83
C CYS A 73 -11.19 -1.94 -8.46
N HIS A 74 -12.12 -1.70 -7.54
CA HIS A 74 -12.53 -0.36 -7.15
C HIS A 74 -12.20 -0.10 -5.69
N THR A 75 -11.43 0.96 -5.43
CA THR A 75 -11.18 1.45 -4.09
C THR A 75 -12.08 2.64 -3.75
N LYS A 76 -12.51 2.72 -2.50
CA LYS A 76 -13.11 3.92 -1.91
C LYS A 76 -12.28 4.33 -0.71
N ILE A 77 -11.38 5.28 -0.92
CA ILE A 77 -10.53 5.84 0.12
C ILE A 77 -11.37 6.64 1.12
N ARG A 78 -11.14 6.42 2.41
CA ARG A 78 -11.84 7.09 3.52
C ARG A 78 -10.92 7.95 4.36
N HIS A 79 -9.67 7.54 4.51
CA HIS A 79 -8.69 8.25 5.31
C HIS A 79 -7.29 8.06 4.72
N VAL A 80 -6.50 9.13 4.74
CA VAL A 80 -5.11 9.13 4.30
C VAL A 80 -4.31 9.92 5.33
N ASP A 81 -3.53 9.21 6.13
CA ASP A 81 -2.48 9.75 7.00
C ASP A 81 -1.30 8.77 6.95
N ALA A 82 -0.55 8.51 8.02
CA ALA A 82 0.56 7.55 8.05
C ALA A 82 0.19 6.16 7.48
N PHE A 83 -1.10 5.85 7.50
CA PHE A 83 -1.74 4.74 6.85
C PHE A 83 -2.95 5.21 6.03
N VAL A 84 -3.39 4.36 5.11
CA VAL A 84 -4.53 4.58 4.22
C VAL A 84 -5.62 3.61 4.61
N MET A 85 -6.84 4.09 4.78
CA MET A 85 -8.00 3.25 5.02
C MET A 85 -9.03 3.42 3.93
N GLY A 86 -9.65 2.32 3.54
CA GLY A 86 -10.66 2.34 2.51
C GLY A 86 -11.47 1.06 2.44
N LEU A 87 -12.23 0.99 1.36
CA LEU A 87 -12.98 -0.19 0.95
C LEU A 87 -12.43 -0.64 -0.40
N LEU A 88 -12.20 -1.94 -0.59
CA LEU A 88 -11.72 -2.50 -1.85
C LEU A 88 -12.75 -3.49 -2.40
N SER A 89 -13.24 -3.27 -3.62
CA SER A 89 -13.97 -4.28 -4.39
C SER A 89 -13.02 -4.91 -5.40
N ASN A 90 -13.10 -6.23 -5.60
CA ASN A 90 -12.47 -6.91 -6.72
C ASN A 90 -13.57 -7.66 -7.49
N ASN A 91 -13.65 -7.47 -8.80
CA ASN A 91 -14.68 -8.06 -9.67
C ASN A 91 -16.12 -7.82 -9.18
N ASN A 92 -16.43 -6.60 -8.72
CA ASN A 92 -17.73 -6.20 -8.16
C ASN A 92 -18.19 -7.04 -6.95
N GLN A 93 -17.29 -7.81 -6.34
CA GLN A 93 -17.59 -8.53 -5.10
C GLN A 93 -17.62 -7.59 -3.90
N ALA A 94 -18.08 -8.11 -2.76
CA ALA A 94 -18.26 -7.35 -1.52
C ALA A 94 -17.03 -6.49 -1.19
N LEU A 95 -17.26 -5.33 -0.57
CA LEU A 95 -16.24 -4.34 -0.23
C LEU A 95 -15.74 -4.51 1.23
N PRO A 96 -14.77 -5.41 1.51
CA PRO A 96 -14.13 -5.44 2.81
C PRO A 96 -13.39 -4.12 3.09
N ARG A 97 -13.36 -3.75 4.36
CA ARG A 97 -12.51 -2.66 4.85
C ARG A 97 -11.07 -3.11 4.80
N PHE A 98 -10.19 -2.21 4.39
CA PHE A 98 -8.75 -2.45 4.39
C PHE A 98 -8.01 -1.30 5.07
N MET A 99 -6.81 -1.60 5.53
CA MET A 99 -5.78 -0.64 5.92
C MET A 99 -4.52 -0.98 5.15
N GLN A 100 -3.86 0.06 4.67
CA GLN A 100 -2.69 -0.04 3.83
C GLN A 100 -1.63 0.94 4.33
N THR A 101 -0.42 0.45 4.53
CA THR A 101 0.69 1.27 5.01
C THR A 101 1.78 1.29 3.95
N PHE A 102 2.24 2.50 3.63
CA PHE A 102 3.30 2.74 2.66
C PHE A 102 4.47 3.43 3.34
N VAL A 103 5.67 2.87 3.18
CA VAL A 103 6.92 3.57 3.43
C VAL A 103 7.47 4.00 2.07
N LEU A 104 7.55 5.31 1.85
CA LEU A 104 8.03 5.88 0.58
C LEU A 104 9.46 6.40 0.74
N ALA A 105 10.31 6.13 -0.24
CA ALA A 105 11.64 6.74 -0.34
C ALA A 105 11.79 7.51 -1.65
N PRO A 106 12.49 8.65 -1.64
CA PRO A 106 12.82 9.37 -2.86
C PRO A 106 13.70 8.51 -3.76
N GLU A 107 13.40 8.48 -5.06
CA GLU A 107 14.26 7.83 -6.04
C GLU A 107 15.47 8.73 -6.33
N GLY A 108 16.65 8.33 -5.85
CA GLY A 108 17.88 9.12 -5.90
C GLY A 108 18.36 9.53 -7.31
N SER A 109 17.74 9.00 -8.36
CA SER A 109 18.08 9.28 -9.76
C SER A 109 17.47 10.57 -10.31
N VAL A 110 16.38 11.09 -9.71
CA VAL A 110 15.70 12.29 -10.19
C VAL A 110 15.29 13.16 -9.01
N ALA A 111 15.85 14.36 -8.92
CA ALA A 111 15.56 15.30 -7.83
C ALA A 111 14.05 15.53 -7.65
N ASN A 112 13.53 15.16 -6.48
CA ASN A 112 12.23 15.55 -5.91
C ASN A 112 10.95 15.19 -6.70
N LYS A 113 11.01 14.27 -7.69
CA LYS A 113 9.84 13.97 -8.54
C LYS A 113 9.27 12.56 -8.39
N PHE A 114 10.09 11.58 -8.01
CA PHE A 114 9.67 10.18 -7.98
C PHE A 114 9.92 9.56 -6.61
N TYR A 115 8.90 8.87 -6.10
CA TYR A 115 8.95 8.12 -4.85
C TYR A 115 8.72 6.64 -5.15
N LYS A 116 9.53 5.78 -4.54
CA LYS A 116 9.36 4.32 -4.59
C LYS A 116 8.90 3.79 -3.24
N THR A 117 8.07 2.76 -3.28
CA THR A 117 7.62 2.05 -2.09
C THR A 117 8.75 1.17 -1.57
N LEU A 118 9.24 1.45 -0.37
CA LEU A 118 10.16 0.58 0.36
C LEU A 118 9.44 -0.59 1.02
N SER A 119 8.29 -0.30 1.63
CA SER A 119 7.49 -1.31 2.32
C SER A 119 6.03 -1.06 2.07
N PHE A 120 5.32 -2.12 1.72
CA PHE A 120 3.90 -2.15 1.50
C PHE A 120 3.28 -3.22 2.36
N ASN A 121 2.30 -2.82 3.16
CA ASN A 121 1.47 -3.75 3.91
C ASN A 121 0.01 -3.41 3.62
N PHE A 122 -0.73 -4.35 3.06
CA PHE A 122 -2.17 -4.22 2.84
C PHE A 122 -2.85 -5.28 3.70
N THR A 123 -3.81 -4.90 4.53
CA THR A 123 -4.51 -5.85 5.40
C THR A 123 -6.02 -5.69 5.23
N PHE A 124 -6.71 -6.80 4.95
CA PHE A 124 -8.17 -6.85 5.00
C PHE A 124 -8.64 -7.09 6.43
N PHE A 125 -9.65 -6.36 6.87
CA PHE A 125 -10.28 -6.59 8.16
C PHE A 125 -11.49 -7.48 8.00
N ARG A 126 -11.44 -8.66 8.61
CA ARG A 126 -12.60 -9.54 8.80
C ARG A 126 -13.41 -9.19 10.04
N THR A 127 -12.82 -8.53 11.04
CA THR A 127 -13.51 -8.15 12.29
C THR A 127 -13.10 -6.75 12.79
N PRO A 128 -14.00 -6.01 13.50
CA PRO A 128 -13.69 -4.69 14.05
C PRO A 128 -12.60 -4.68 15.14
N LYS A 129 -12.38 -5.81 15.83
CA LYS A 129 -11.37 -5.91 16.90
C LYS A 129 -9.94 -5.90 16.36
N LEU A 130 -9.70 -6.60 15.25
CA LEU A 130 -8.39 -6.59 14.58
C LEU A 130 -8.04 -5.19 14.02
N PHE A 131 -9.07 -4.43 13.62
CA PHE A 131 -8.96 -3.07 13.12
C PHE A 131 -8.39 -2.11 14.16
N LEU A 132 -8.96 -2.11 15.37
CA LEU A 132 -8.50 -1.22 16.44
C LEU A 132 -7.07 -1.56 16.89
N SER A 133 -6.75 -2.86 17.02
CA SER A 133 -5.41 -3.31 17.45
C SER A 133 -4.31 -2.90 16.47
N LEU A 134 -4.55 -3.07 15.16
CA LEU A 134 -3.54 -2.75 14.15
C LEU A 134 -3.37 -1.23 13.98
N CYS A 135 -4.45 -0.46 14.07
CA CYS A 135 -4.38 1.01 14.06
C CYS A 135 -3.57 1.55 15.25
N ILE A 136 -3.76 1.00 16.46
CA ILE A 136 -2.98 1.39 17.65
C ILE A 136 -1.49 1.07 17.42
N GLN A 137 -1.19 -0.16 17.01
CA GLN A 137 0.17 -0.63 16.83
C GLN A 137 0.94 0.13 15.73
N VAL A 138 0.27 0.54 14.64
CA VAL A 138 0.85 1.40 13.60
C VAL A 138 1.02 2.84 14.09
N SER A 139 0.07 3.36 14.87
CA SER A 139 0.17 4.71 15.46
C SER A 139 1.36 4.82 16.41
N ASP A 140 1.57 3.80 17.25
CA ASP A 140 2.70 3.71 18.18
C ASP A 140 4.04 3.60 17.45
N LEU A 141 4.09 2.86 16.33
CA LEU A 141 5.30 2.74 15.50
C LEU A 141 5.64 4.06 14.78
N CYS A 142 4.63 4.87 14.42
CA CYS A 142 4.81 6.20 13.84
C CYS A 142 5.10 7.28 14.88
N HIS A 143 4.86 7.03 16.17
CA HIS A 143 5.15 7.93 17.29
C HIS A 143 6.51 7.67 17.96
N ILE A 144 7.35 6.79 17.43
CA ILE A 144 8.73 6.66 17.93
C ILE A 144 9.47 7.97 17.59
N PRO A 145 9.91 8.76 18.60
CA PRO A 145 10.64 9.98 18.36
C PRO A 145 11.98 9.64 17.72
N SER A 146 12.36 10.41 16.70
CA SER A 146 13.70 10.43 16.13
C SER A 146 14.74 10.55 17.25
N LEU A 147 15.56 9.52 17.42
CA LEU A 147 16.87 9.61 18.06
C LEU A 147 17.88 10.23 17.10
#